data_AF-A0A4V2BFR1-F1
#
_entry.id   AF-A0A4V2BFR1-F1
#
_cell.length_a   1.000
_cell.length_b   1.000
_cell.length_c   1.000
_cell.angle_alpha   90.00
_cell.angle_beta   90.00
_cell.angle_gamma   90.00
#
_symmetry.space_group_name_H-M   'P 1'
#
loop_
_entity.id
_entity.type
_entity.pdbx_description
1 polymer ?
#
loop_
_entity_poly.entity_id
_entity_poly.type
_entity_poly.pdbx_seq_one_letter_code
_entity_poly.pdbx_strand_id
1 'polypeptide(L)'
;MSQVSEAAAILNDDEDVNPAKRNYLKWLYYTALFLFSFLIFFLFTFPYGVVKESIVGEISQATGLNIRVKEVGPSFPIGIDAEELKISTQDGMAQVEFRSVDVTVSILPLFIGKVKVNAELVSKNKGVIDASASFGILQLISREMIPSSIYLEAKDFELGPIVTLALREKSKTANELVKDLMNQIT
;
A
#
# COMPACT_ATOMS: atom_id res chain seq x y z
N MET A 1 10.71 -17.19 -74.60
CA MET A 1 9.58 -16.36 -74.12
C MET A 1 8.73 -17.05 -73.03
N SER A 2 9.21 -18.12 -72.37
CA SER A 2 8.40 -18.92 -71.42
C SER A 2 8.90 -18.92 -69.97
N GLN A 3 9.99 -18.21 -69.64
CA GLN A 3 10.53 -18.17 -68.27
C GLN A 3 10.20 -16.89 -67.50
N VAL A 4 9.58 -15.89 -68.14
CA VAL A 4 9.19 -14.62 -67.48
C VAL A 4 7.82 -14.73 -66.80
N SER A 5 7.01 -15.73 -67.17
CA SER A 5 5.67 -15.94 -66.59
C SER A 5 5.69 -16.70 -65.26
N GLU A 6 6.79 -17.40 -64.95
CA GLU A 6 6.90 -18.24 -63.74
C GLU A 6 7.45 -17.45 -62.54
N ALA A 7 8.22 -16.39 -62.80
CA ALA A 7 8.73 -15.48 -61.77
C ALA A 7 7.67 -14.51 -61.22
N ALA A 8 6.53 -14.34 -61.90
CA ALA A 8 5.44 -13.46 -61.44
C ALA A 8 4.47 -14.14 -60.46
N ALA A 9 4.55 -15.46 -60.29
CA ALA A 9 3.64 -16.22 -59.42
C ALA A 9 4.15 -16.38 -57.97
N ILE A 10 5.41 -16.01 -57.69
CA ILE A 10 6.06 -16.24 -56.38
C ILE A 10 6.01 -14.98 -55.48
N LEU A 11 5.50 -13.84 -55.98
CA LEU A 11 5.47 -12.57 -55.25
C LEU A 11 4.11 -12.19 -54.66
N ASN A 12 3.11 -13.07 -54.72
CA ASN A 12 1.78 -12.86 -54.13
C ASN A 12 1.47 -13.92 -53.05
N ASP A 13 2.47 -14.31 -52.27
CA ASP A 13 2.23 -14.91 -50.95
C ASP A 13 1.97 -13.77 -49.96
N ASP A 14 0.93 -12.98 -50.27
CA ASP A 14 0.29 -12.08 -49.32
C ASP A 14 -0.13 -12.97 -48.15
N GLU A 15 0.56 -12.79 -47.02
CA GLU A 15 0.21 -13.37 -45.75
C GLU A 15 -1.31 -13.38 -45.60
N ASP A 16 -1.88 -14.59 -45.68
CA ASP A 16 -3.30 -14.86 -45.49
C ASP A 16 -3.60 -14.64 -43.99
N VAL A 17 -3.58 -13.36 -43.58
CA VAL A 17 -3.87 -12.90 -42.23
C VAL A 17 -5.36 -13.14 -42.03
N ASN A 18 -5.65 -14.35 -41.55
CA ASN A 18 -6.98 -14.85 -41.24
C ASN A 18 -7.84 -13.72 -40.65
N PRO A 19 -8.96 -13.34 -41.29
CA PRO A 19 -9.75 -12.16 -40.93
C PRO A 19 -10.24 -12.19 -39.47
N ALA A 20 -10.37 -13.38 -38.88
CA ALA A 20 -10.68 -13.56 -37.46
C ALA A 20 -9.55 -13.05 -36.54
N LYS A 21 -8.29 -13.27 -36.90
CA LYS A 21 -7.11 -12.83 -36.14
C LYS A 21 -7.00 -11.29 -36.12
N ARG A 22 -7.31 -10.64 -37.24
CA ARG A 22 -7.29 -9.18 -37.37
C ARG A 22 -8.37 -8.50 -36.51
N ASN A 23 -9.55 -9.11 -36.40
CA ASN A 23 -10.63 -8.59 -35.56
C ASN A 23 -10.36 -8.81 -34.07
N TYR A 24 -9.77 -9.96 -33.70
CA TYR A 24 -9.36 -10.23 -32.32
C TYR A 24 -8.27 -9.25 -31.85
N LEU A 25 -7.28 -8.96 -32.69
CA LEU A 25 -6.21 -8.02 -32.36
C LEU A 25 -6.74 -6.59 -32.14
N LYS A 26 -7.73 -6.15 -32.94
CA LYS A 26 -8.43 -4.87 -32.73
C LYS A 26 -9.15 -4.85 -31.38
N TRP A 27 -9.88 -5.91 -31.04
CA TRP A 27 -10.62 -5.98 -29.78
C TRP A 27 -9.69 -5.98 -28.56
N LEU A 28 -8.58 -6.71 -28.64
CA LEU A 28 -7.53 -6.70 -27.63
C LEU A 28 -6.94 -5.29 -27.46
N TYR A 29 -6.64 -4.61 -28.55
CA TYR A 29 -6.10 -3.23 -28.52
C TYR A 29 -7.10 -2.25 -27.89
N TYR A 30 -8.38 -2.28 -28.28
CA TYR A 30 -9.40 -1.42 -27.67
C TYR A 30 -9.59 -1.71 -26.18
N THR A 31 -9.56 -2.99 -25.79
CA THR A 31 -9.66 -3.38 -24.38
C THR A 31 -8.46 -2.88 -23.58
N ALA A 32 -7.25 -3.04 -24.11
CA ALA A 32 -6.03 -2.55 -23.47
C ALA A 32 -6.02 -1.02 -23.36
N LEU A 33 -6.42 -0.32 -24.43
CA LEU A 33 -6.53 1.15 -24.45
C LEU A 33 -7.58 1.63 -23.45
N PHE A 34 -8.75 0.99 -23.41
CA PHE A 34 -9.78 1.28 -22.41
C PHE A 34 -9.25 1.08 -20.99
N LEU A 35 -8.59 -0.04 -20.70
CA LEU A 35 -8.06 -0.33 -19.37
C LEU A 35 -6.99 0.69 -18.97
N PHE A 36 -6.10 1.04 -19.91
CA PHE A 36 -5.05 2.04 -19.69
C PHE A 36 -5.61 3.43 -19.44
N SER A 37 -6.55 3.89 -20.28
CA SER A 37 -7.23 5.18 -20.06
C SER A 37 -8.03 5.17 -18.77
N PHE A 38 -8.74 4.09 -18.45
CA PHE A 38 -9.47 3.93 -17.20
C PHE A 38 -8.54 4.04 -15.99
N LEU A 39 -7.39 3.36 -16.00
CA LEU A 39 -6.38 3.45 -14.94
C LEU A 39 -5.85 4.87 -14.75
N ILE A 40 -5.56 5.59 -15.84
CA ILE A 40 -5.15 6.99 -15.77
C ILE A 40 -6.27 7.84 -15.18
N PHE A 41 -7.48 7.76 -15.70
CA PHE A 41 -8.62 8.54 -15.18
C PHE A 41 -8.90 8.22 -13.72
N PHE A 42 -8.84 6.95 -13.35
CA PHE A 42 -9.00 6.50 -11.98
C PHE A 42 -7.94 7.13 -11.08
N LEU A 43 -6.66 7.06 -11.45
CA LEU A 43 -5.56 7.65 -10.68
C LEU A 43 -5.72 9.17 -10.50
N PHE A 44 -6.12 9.89 -11.54
CA PHE A 44 -6.30 11.35 -11.49
C PHE A 44 -7.59 11.80 -10.79
N THR A 45 -8.64 11.00 -10.84
CA THR A 45 -9.96 11.35 -10.26
C THR A 45 -10.14 10.79 -8.85
N PHE A 46 -9.19 9.96 -8.38
CA PHE A 46 -9.29 9.34 -7.06
C PHE A 46 -9.28 10.42 -5.95
N PRO A 47 -10.29 10.47 -5.07
CA PRO A 47 -10.41 11.52 -4.06
C PRO A 47 -9.51 11.22 -2.85
N TYR A 48 -8.19 11.33 -3.02
CA TYR A 48 -7.19 11.02 -1.99
C TYR A 48 -7.44 11.75 -0.66
N GLY A 49 -7.84 13.03 -0.72
CA GLY A 49 -8.11 13.83 0.48
C GLY A 49 -9.25 13.29 1.34
N VAL A 50 -10.36 12.89 0.71
CA VAL A 50 -11.55 12.36 1.42
C VAL A 50 -11.25 10.99 2.04
N VAL A 51 -10.55 10.14 1.29
CA VAL A 51 -10.14 8.80 1.77
C VAL A 51 -9.18 8.93 2.94
N LYS A 52 -8.21 9.86 2.85
CA LYS A 52 -7.29 10.18 3.95
C LYS A 52 -8.05 10.58 5.21
N GLU A 53 -8.98 11.53 5.12
CA GLU A 53 -9.73 12.00 6.28
C GLU A 53 -10.59 10.89 6.91
N SER A 54 -11.22 10.06 6.09
CA SER A 54 -12.00 8.92 6.57
C SER A 54 -11.14 7.89 7.31
N ILE A 55 -9.99 7.51 6.75
CA ILE A 55 -9.08 6.53 7.37
C ILE A 55 -8.49 7.09 8.66
N VAL A 56 -7.98 8.33 8.64
CA VAL A 56 -7.43 8.98 9.83
C VAL A 56 -8.50 9.13 10.91
N GLY A 57 -9.73 9.48 10.52
CA GLY A 57 -10.88 9.60 11.41
C GLY A 57 -11.23 8.27 12.09
N GLU A 58 -11.35 7.18 11.32
CA GLU A 58 -11.64 5.85 11.86
C GLU A 58 -10.54 5.36 12.79
N ILE A 59 -9.26 5.50 12.41
CA ILE A 59 -8.15 5.05 13.25
C ILE A 59 -8.09 5.90 14.54
N SER A 60 -8.29 7.21 14.44
CA SER A 60 -8.32 8.09 15.61
C SER A 60 -9.46 7.72 16.57
N GLN A 61 -10.65 7.42 16.05
CA GLN A 61 -11.79 6.97 16.85
C GLN A 61 -11.55 5.59 17.48
N ALA A 62 -10.97 4.65 16.74
CA ALA A 62 -10.73 3.30 17.22
C ALA A 62 -9.58 3.22 18.25
N THR A 63 -8.56 4.06 18.11
CA THR A 63 -7.37 4.02 18.96
C THR A 63 -7.39 5.02 20.11
N GLY A 64 -8.27 6.03 20.06
CA GLY A 64 -8.25 7.13 21.02
C GLY A 64 -7.06 8.09 20.86
N LEU A 65 -6.28 7.96 19.78
CA LEU A 65 -5.12 8.81 19.49
C LEU A 65 -5.48 9.91 18.49
N ASN A 66 -4.89 11.09 18.64
CA ASN A 66 -5.00 12.16 17.65
C ASN A 66 -3.92 11.94 16.58
N ILE A 67 -4.35 11.57 15.38
CA ILE A 67 -3.46 11.32 14.25
C ILE A 67 -3.60 12.50 13.29
N ARG A 68 -2.48 13.16 13.00
CA ARG A 68 -2.39 14.23 12.00
C ARG A 68 -1.44 13.81 10.91
N VAL A 69 -1.89 13.93 9.67
CA VAL A 69 -1.10 13.61 8.48
C VAL A 69 -1.12 14.83 7.59
N LYS A 70 0.04 15.29 7.13
CA LYS A 70 0.11 16.47 6.27
C LYS A 70 -0.29 16.12 4.84
N GLU A 71 0.40 15.15 4.25
CA GLU A 71 0.20 14.74 2.86
C GLU A 71 0.03 13.23 2.77
N VAL A 72 -0.85 12.78 1.87
CA VAL A 72 -1.04 11.36 1.55
C VAL A 72 -1.07 11.26 0.03
N GLY A 73 -0.19 10.42 -0.51
CA GLY A 73 -0.03 10.20 -1.94
C GLY A 73 -0.04 8.72 -2.31
N PRO A 74 -0.21 8.40 -3.61
CA PRO A 74 0.03 7.05 -4.10
C PRO A 74 1.53 6.74 -4.10
N SER A 75 1.90 5.53 -3.68
CA SER A 75 3.27 5.00 -3.78
C SER A 75 3.38 3.98 -4.92
N PHE A 76 4.55 3.93 -5.57
CA PHE A 76 4.81 3.02 -6.69
C PHE A 76 5.51 1.74 -6.20
N PRO A 77 5.11 0.52 -6.62
CA PRO A 77 4.20 0.21 -7.73
C PRO A 77 2.69 0.28 -7.39
N ILE A 78 2.27 -0.13 -6.19
CA ILE A 78 0.91 0.05 -5.66
C ILE A 78 1.01 0.21 -4.13
N GLY A 79 0.78 1.41 -3.64
CA GLY A 79 0.82 1.72 -2.22
C GLY A 79 0.26 3.10 -1.89
N ILE A 80 0.33 3.44 -0.61
CA ILE A 80 -0.01 4.73 -0.06
C ILE A 80 1.21 5.22 0.72
N ASP A 81 1.67 6.41 0.41
CA ASP A 81 2.68 7.13 1.18
C ASP A 81 1.98 8.24 1.98
N ALA A 82 2.42 8.44 3.22
CA ALA A 82 1.95 9.47 4.11
C ALA A 82 3.14 10.26 4.68
N GLU A 83 3.21 11.55 4.35
CA GLU A 83 4.28 12.44 4.81
C GLU A 83 3.87 13.25 6.04
N GLU A 84 4.86 13.50 6.91
CA GLU A 84 4.78 14.27 8.16
C GLU A 84 3.63 13.82 9.07
N LEU A 85 3.66 12.54 9.45
CA LEU A 85 2.67 11.93 10.33
C LEU A 85 2.99 12.23 11.80
N LYS A 86 2.05 12.86 12.50
CA LYS A 86 2.15 13.17 13.93
C LYS A 86 1.08 12.42 14.68
N ILE A 87 1.49 11.59 15.63
CA ILE A 87 0.58 10.88 16.53
C ILE A 87 0.73 11.51 17.91
N SER A 88 -0.36 11.99 18.48
CA SER A 88 -0.41 12.48 19.85
C SER A 88 -1.52 11.80 20.64
N THR A 89 -1.34 11.74 21.96
CA THR A 89 -2.44 11.39 22.86
C THR A 89 -3.50 12.49 22.85
N GLN A 90 -4.76 12.17 23.17
CA GLN A 90 -5.84 13.16 23.27
C GLN A 90 -5.49 14.35 24.18
N ASP A 91 -4.69 14.11 25.21
CA ASP A 91 -4.28 15.11 26.20
C ASP A 91 -3.07 15.94 25.75
N GLY A 92 -2.47 15.63 24.57
CA GLY A 92 -1.34 16.35 23.99
C GLY A 92 0.01 16.15 24.71
N MET A 93 0.04 15.40 25.80
CA MET A 93 1.22 15.26 26.67
C MET A 93 2.27 14.28 26.15
N ALA A 94 1.91 13.38 25.23
CA ALA A 94 2.86 12.49 24.56
C ALA A 94 2.62 12.58 23.05
N GLN A 95 3.69 12.82 22.30
CA GLN A 95 3.66 13.00 20.86
C GLN A 95 4.84 12.25 20.23
N VAL A 96 4.56 11.55 19.13
CA VAL A 96 5.57 10.95 18.26
C VAL A 96 5.40 11.56 16.87
N GLU A 97 6.50 12.09 16.33
CA GLU A 97 6.53 12.63 14.97
C GLU A 97 7.31 11.66 14.06
N PHE A 98 6.66 11.24 12.99
CA PHE A 98 7.22 10.45 11.91
C PHE A 98 7.40 11.35 10.69
N ARG A 99 8.48 11.10 9.95
CA ARG A 99 8.79 11.82 8.72
C ARG A 99 7.94 11.32 7.56
N SER A 100 7.91 10.01 7.36
CA SER A 100 7.11 9.35 6.34
C SER A 100 6.64 7.98 6.82
N VAL A 101 5.51 7.54 6.27
CA VAL A 101 4.97 6.20 6.44
C VAL A 101 4.54 5.69 5.07
N ASP A 102 5.26 4.69 4.59
CA ASP A 102 5.08 4.09 3.27
C ASP A 102 4.44 2.72 3.41
N VAL A 103 3.18 2.57 3.00
CA VAL A 103 2.46 1.29 3.00
C VAL A 103 2.31 0.80 1.57
N THR A 104 3.07 -0.24 1.22
CA THR A 104 3.12 -0.81 -0.13
C THR A 104 2.59 -2.24 -0.16
N VAL A 105 1.68 -2.52 -1.09
CA VAL A 105 1.21 -3.88 -1.36
C VAL A 105 2.04 -4.48 -2.48
N SER A 106 2.77 -5.55 -2.18
CA SER A 106 3.52 -6.28 -3.20
C SER A 106 2.57 -7.10 -4.07
N ILE A 107 2.64 -6.89 -5.38
CA ILE A 107 1.84 -7.59 -6.38
C ILE A 107 2.46 -8.95 -6.72
N LEU A 108 3.79 -9.06 -6.66
CA LEU A 108 4.52 -10.28 -7.04
C LEU A 108 4.06 -11.55 -6.30
N PRO A 109 3.80 -11.50 -4.98
CA PRO A 109 3.27 -12.66 -4.24
C PRO A 109 1.84 -13.06 -4.64
N LEU A 110 1.06 -12.17 -5.29
CA LEU A 110 -0.31 -12.47 -5.70
C LEU A 110 -0.36 -13.61 -6.72
N PHE A 111 0.65 -13.71 -7.58
CA PHE A 111 0.79 -14.80 -8.55
C PHE A 111 0.92 -16.18 -7.89
N ILE A 112 1.29 -16.22 -6.61
CA ILE A 112 1.44 -17.44 -5.81
C ILE A 112 0.33 -17.53 -4.74
N GLY A 113 -0.75 -16.75 -4.89
CA GLY A 113 -1.90 -16.80 -3.99
C GLY A 113 -1.69 -16.07 -2.64
N LYS A 114 -0.69 -15.18 -2.54
CA LYS A 114 -0.37 -14.44 -1.30
C LYS A 114 -0.46 -12.93 -1.50
N VAL A 115 -0.90 -12.19 -0.50
CA VAL A 115 -0.82 -10.73 -0.44
C VAL A 115 0.26 -10.36 0.55
N LYS A 116 1.29 -9.62 0.13
CA LYS A 116 2.28 -9.08 1.07
C LYS A 116 2.07 -7.58 1.21
N VAL A 117 1.89 -7.13 2.44
CA VAL A 117 1.82 -5.71 2.81
C VAL A 117 3.13 -5.36 3.50
N ASN A 118 3.83 -4.34 3.01
CA ASN A 118 5.02 -3.79 3.63
C ASN A 118 4.65 -2.39 4.13
N ALA A 119 5.08 -2.05 5.33
CA ALA A 119 4.93 -0.76 5.94
C ALA A 119 6.33 -0.31 6.40
N GLU A 120 6.85 0.73 5.80
CA GLU A 120 8.10 1.38 6.20
C GLU A 120 7.75 2.66 6.95
N LEU A 121 8.29 2.82 8.15
CA LEU A 121 8.11 4.01 8.97
C LEU A 121 9.47 4.68 9.17
N VAL A 122 9.58 5.93 8.76
CA VAL A 122 10.80 6.73 8.91
C VAL A 122 10.61 7.74 10.03
N SER A 123 11.41 7.63 11.09
CA SER A 123 11.48 8.60 12.18
C SER A 123 12.17 9.91 11.74
N LYS A 124 11.88 11.00 12.44
CA LYS A 124 12.55 12.30 12.26
C LYS A 124 14.07 12.22 12.40
N ASN A 125 14.56 11.30 13.24
CA ASN A 125 16.00 11.08 13.48
C ASN A 125 16.63 10.09 12.48
N LYS A 126 15.97 9.81 11.35
CA LYS A 126 16.41 8.85 10.30
C LYS A 126 16.43 7.37 10.72
N GLY A 127 15.91 7.03 11.89
CA GLY A 127 15.61 5.64 12.22
C GLY A 127 14.48 5.09 11.35
N VAL A 128 14.56 3.81 10.99
CA VAL A 128 13.60 3.15 10.10
C VAL A 128 13.00 1.92 10.80
N ILE A 129 11.70 1.74 10.70
CA ILE A 129 11.01 0.48 11.04
C ILE A 129 10.40 -0.07 9.77
N ASP A 130 10.80 -1.29 9.43
CA ASP A 130 10.24 -2.07 8.35
C ASP A 130 9.36 -3.17 8.93
N ALA A 131 8.06 -3.08 8.70
CA ALA A 131 7.09 -4.11 9.03
C ALA A 131 6.57 -4.75 7.75
N SER A 132 6.55 -6.07 7.68
CA SER A 132 5.95 -6.80 6.56
C SER A 132 5.04 -7.90 7.05
N ALA A 133 3.82 -7.96 6.52
CA ALA A 133 2.87 -9.02 6.80
C ALA A 133 2.42 -9.70 5.50
N SER A 134 2.44 -11.02 5.47
CA SER A 134 2.00 -11.82 4.31
C SER A 134 0.73 -12.60 4.65
N PHE A 135 -0.29 -12.52 3.82
CA PHE A 135 -1.59 -13.18 4.01
C PHE A 135 -1.90 -14.11 2.82
N GLY A 136 -2.62 -15.20 3.04
CA GLY A 136 -3.19 -15.98 1.94
C GLY A 136 -4.40 -15.27 1.34
N ILE A 137 -4.52 -15.21 0.01
CA ILE A 137 -5.67 -14.55 -0.65
C ILE A 137 -6.99 -15.23 -0.25
N LEU A 138 -7.00 -16.56 -0.18
CA LEU A 138 -8.20 -17.30 0.22
C LEU A 138 -8.62 -16.96 1.65
N GLN A 139 -7.66 -16.79 2.57
CA GLN A 139 -7.91 -16.42 3.98
C GLN A 139 -8.51 -15.02 4.10
N LEU A 140 -8.01 -14.07 3.30
CA LEU A 140 -8.55 -12.71 3.23
C LEU A 140 -10.01 -12.71 2.77
N ILE A 141 -10.36 -13.52 1.76
CA ILE A 141 -11.72 -13.63 1.25
C ILE A 141 -12.64 -14.29 2.29
N SER A 142 -12.16 -15.29 3.03
CA SER A 142 -12.90 -15.93 4.13
C SER A 142 -12.92 -15.10 5.42
N ARG A 143 -12.41 -13.86 5.40
CA ARG A 143 -12.33 -12.91 6.54
C ARG A 143 -11.48 -13.40 7.71
N GLU A 144 -10.68 -14.43 7.52
CA GLU A 144 -9.69 -14.88 8.50
C GLU A 144 -8.41 -14.06 8.30
N MET A 145 -8.29 -12.96 9.03
CA MET A 145 -7.14 -12.05 8.94
C MET A 145 -5.92 -12.57 9.72
N ILE A 146 -5.51 -13.82 9.47
CA ILE A 146 -4.34 -14.41 10.12
C ILE A 146 -3.15 -14.33 9.16
N PRO A 147 -2.09 -13.56 9.50
CA PRO A 147 -0.91 -13.49 8.65
C PRO A 147 -0.14 -14.82 8.68
N SER A 148 0.30 -15.26 7.51
CA SER A 148 1.19 -16.41 7.33
C SER A 148 2.62 -16.13 7.79
N SER A 149 3.06 -14.88 7.73
CA SER A 149 4.36 -14.44 8.22
C SER A 149 4.29 -12.97 8.64
N ILE A 150 4.96 -12.63 9.74
CA ILE A 150 5.21 -11.25 10.17
C ILE A 150 6.72 -11.07 10.25
N TYR A 151 7.23 -10.04 9.58
CA TYR A 151 8.61 -9.60 9.67
C TYR A 151 8.62 -8.18 10.23
N LEU A 152 9.50 -7.93 11.18
CA LEU A 152 9.67 -6.62 11.78
C LEU A 152 11.16 -6.40 11.97
N GLU A 153 11.67 -5.34 11.35
CA GLU A 153 13.04 -4.89 11.46
C GLU A 153 13.04 -3.43 11.90
N ALA A 154 13.90 -3.10 12.86
CA ALA A 154 14.06 -1.73 13.34
C ALA A 154 15.55 -1.38 13.26
N LYS A 155 15.87 -0.32 12.54
CA LYS A 155 17.24 0.12 12.31
C LYS A 155 17.41 1.56 12.79
N ASP A 156 18.31 1.76 13.74
CA ASP A 156 18.62 3.08 14.34
C ASP A 156 17.36 3.83 14.81
N PHE A 157 16.31 3.09 15.19
CA PHE A 157 15.02 3.64 15.55
C PHE A 157 14.90 3.85 17.07
N GLU A 158 14.57 5.07 17.48
CA GLU A 158 14.35 5.41 18.88
C GLU A 158 13.00 4.87 19.36
N LEU A 159 13.03 3.79 20.14
CA LEU A 159 11.81 3.18 20.69
C LEU A 159 11.20 4.00 21.83
N GLY A 160 11.98 4.86 22.50
CA GLY A 160 11.55 5.64 23.68
C GLY A 160 10.20 6.34 23.47
N PRO A 161 10.05 7.22 22.47
CA PRO A 161 8.81 7.93 22.22
C PRO A 161 7.59 7.01 21.98
N ILE A 162 7.77 5.89 21.26
CA ILE A 162 6.69 4.92 21.01
C ILE A 162 6.31 4.20 22.30
N VAL A 163 7.30 3.77 23.08
CA VAL A 163 7.06 3.07 24.36
C VAL A 163 6.36 3.99 25.35
N THR A 164 6.79 5.25 25.47
CA THR A 164 6.12 6.28 26.27
C THR A 164 4.67 6.46 25.85
N LEU A 165 4.39 6.53 24.53
CA LEU A 165 3.03 6.68 24.02
C LEU A 165 2.18 5.43 24.32
N ALA A 166 2.73 4.23 24.13
CA ALA A 166 2.04 2.96 24.38
C ALA A 166 1.76 2.74 25.88
N LEU A 167 2.73 3.01 26.74
CA LEU A 167 2.59 2.91 28.19
C LEU A 167 1.51 3.88 28.71
N ARG A 168 1.50 5.10 28.20
CA ARG A 168 0.51 6.11 28.59
C ARG A 168 -0.90 5.78 28.13
N GLU A 169 -1.06 5.20 26.94
CA GLU A 169 -2.36 4.74 26.48
C GLU A 169 -2.85 3.55 27.31
N LYS A 170 -1.97 2.59 27.63
CA LYS A 170 -2.31 1.45 28.49
C LYS A 170 -2.56 1.86 29.95
N SER A 171 -1.88 2.88 30.47
CA SER A 171 -2.06 3.34 31.84
C SER A 171 -3.46 3.90 32.11
N LYS A 172 -4.16 4.42 31.08
CA LYS A 172 -5.57 4.85 31.17
C LYS A 172 -6.51 3.70 31.53
N THR A 173 -6.18 2.48 31.12
CA THR A 173 -6.96 1.26 31.39
C THR A 173 -6.41 0.43 32.55
N ALA A 174 -5.28 0.83 33.13
CA ALA A 174 -4.60 0.08 34.16
C ALA A 174 -5.18 0.36 35.56
N ASN A 175 -5.03 -0.61 36.47
CA ASN A 175 -5.42 -0.45 37.87
C ASN A 175 -4.55 0.61 38.58
N GLU A 176 -5.06 1.24 39.65
CA GLU A 176 -4.44 2.38 40.36
C GLU A 176 -2.96 2.15 40.73
N LEU A 177 -2.60 0.93 41.16
CA LEU A 177 -1.22 0.56 41.50
C LEU A 177 -0.27 0.52 40.29
N VAL A 178 -0.76 0.05 39.15
CA VAL A 178 0.03 -0.02 37.90
C VAL A 178 0.13 1.35 37.26
N LYS A 179 -0.92 2.18 37.43
CA LYS A 179 -0.97 3.55 36.95
C LYS A 179 0.10 4.43 37.62
N ASP A 180 0.31 4.29 38.93
CA ASP A 180 1.34 5.04 39.66
C ASP A 180 2.76 4.64 39.24
N LEU A 181 3.02 3.33 39.08
CA LEU A 181 4.27 2.80 38.53
C LEU A 181 4.54 3.27 37.10
N MET A 182 3.52 3.24 36.23
CA MET A 182 3.66 3.69 34.83
C MET A 182 3.89 5.19 34.73
N ASN A 183 3.25 6.01 35.57
CA ASN A 183 3.46 7.46 35.60
C ASN A 183 4.85 7.85 36.15
N GLN A 184 5.52 7.00 36.93
CA GLN A 184 6.89 7.27 37.38
C GLN A 184 7.96 6.96 36.32
N ILE A 185 7.65 6.09 35.36
CA ILE A 185 8.58 5.65 34.29
C ILE A 185 8.41 6.51 33.02
N THR A 186 7.29 7.22 32.89
CA THR A 186 6.90 8.03 31.72
C THR A 186 7.08 9.52 32.01
#